data_AF-A0A2M9EWJ6-F1
#
_entry.id   AF-A0A2M9EWJ6-F1
#
_cell.length_a   1.000
_cell.length_b   1.000
_cell.length_c   1.000
_cell.angle_alpha   90.00
_cell.angle_beta   90.00
_cell.angle_gamma   90.00
#
_symmetry.space_group_name_H-M   'P 1'
#
loop_
_entity.id
_entity.type
_entity.pdbx_description
1 polymer ?
#
loop_
_entity_poly.entity_id
_entity_poly.type
_entity_poly.pdbx_seq_one_letter_code
_entity_poly.pdbx_strand_id
1 'polypeptide(L)' 'MDQNDGIGQLMQLKQEVLEKNRPIRRQIQFPLSNGLMTYWFFAEPLHSSSGEVAGVVTAAIEVSEFEE' A
#
# COMPACT_ATOMS: atom_id res chain seq x y z
N MET A 1 8.80 3.92 21.35
CA MET A 1 7.52 3.94 20.61
C MET A 1 7.86 3.51 19.21
N ASP A 2 7.93 2.20 18.96
CA ASP A 2 8.17 1.64 17.62
C ASP A 2 7.09 0.57 17.40
N GLN A 3 5.85 1.02 17.26
CA GLN A 3 4.83 0.16 16.67
C GLN A 3 4.97 0.31 15.17
N ASN A 4 5.09 -0.83 14.49
CA ASN A 4 5.26 -1.02 13.06
C ASN A 4 4.18 -0.30 12.23
N ASP A 5 4.27 1.03 12.12
CA ASP A 5 3.26 1.91 11.54
C ASP A 5 3.06 1.62 10.04
N GLY A 6 4.11 1.18 9.34
CA GLY A 6 4.03 0.84 7.92
C GLY A 6 3.00 -0.25 7.60
N ILE A 7 2.87 -1.28 8.44
CA ILE A 7 1.83 -2.31 8.25
C ILE A 7 0.44 -1.73 8.50
N GLY A 8 0.29 -0.86 9.49
CA GLY A 8 -0.97 -0.14 9.75
C GLY A 8 -1.39 0.72 8.57
N GLN A 9 -0.46 1.52 8.05
CA GLN A 9 -0.67 2.36 6.87
C GLN A 9 -1.00 1.54 5.61
N LEU A 10 -0.40 0.35 5.44
CA LEU A 10 -0.71 -0.54 4.33
C LEU A 10 -2.11 -1.16 4.47
N MET A 11 -2.51 -1.53 5.69
CA MET A 11 -3.87 -2.02 5.95
C MET A 11 -4.91 -0.92 5.71
N GLN A 12 -4.62 0.32 6.14
CA GLN A 12 -5.48 1.47 5.87
C GLN A 12 -5.57 1.76 4.37
N LEU A 13 -4.46 1.66 3.62
CA LEU A 13 -4.47 1.78 2.17
C LEU A 13 -5.40 0.74 1.52
N LYS A 14 -5.29 -0.53 1.92
CA LYS A 14 -6.17 -1.59 1.42
C LYS A 14 -7.63 -1.32 1.75
N GLN A 15 -7.93 -0.91 2.98
CA GLN A 15 -9.27 -0.56 3.42
C GLN A 15 -9.86 0.58 2.56
N GLU A 16 -9.08 1.63 2.31
CA GLU A 16 -9.52 2.75 1.47
C GLU A 16 -9.78 2.34 0.02
N VAL A 17 -9.00 1.42 -0.55
CA VAL A 17 -9.24 0.90 -1.91
C VAL A 17 -10.55 0.12 -1.97
N LEU A 18 -10.84 -0.71 -0.96
CA LEU A 18 -12.09 -1.44 -0.86
C LEU A 18 -13.29 -0.50 -0.76
N GLU A 19 -13.20 0.52 0.09
CA GLU A 19 -14.29 1.47 0.34
C GLU A 19 -14.55 2.41 -0.84
N LYS A 20 -13.48 2.88 -1.49
CA LYS A 20 -13.58 3.87 -2.57
C LYS A 20 -13.72 3.21 -3.95
N ASN A 21 -13.50 1.90 -4.04
CA ASN A 21 -13.50 1.12 -5.28
C ASN A 21 -12.72 1.81 -6.41
N ARG A 22 -11.51 2.28 -6.09
CA ARG A 22 -10.64 2.97 -7.05
C ARG A 22 -9.17 2.75 -6.70
N PRO A 23 -8.27 2.90 -7.68
CA PRO A 23 -6.84 2.79 -7.44
C PRO A 23 -6.33 3.89 -6.50
N ILE A 24 -5.40 3.54 -5.61
CA ILE A 24 -4.73 4.50 -4.72
C ILE A 24 -3.23 4.22 -4.71
N ARG A 25 -2.45 5.31 -4.81
CA ARG A 25 -0.99 5.28 -4.69
C ARG A 25 -0.56 5.95 -3.38
N ARG A 26 0.37 5.34 -2.64
CA ARG A 26 0.86 5.88 -1.35
C ARG A 26 2.32 5.50 -1.11
N GLN A 27 3.11 6.43 -0.55
CA GLN A 27 4.40 6.09 0.03
C GLN A 27 4.22 5.62 1.47
N ILE A 28 4.86 4.51 1.81
CA ILE A 28 4.82 3.95 3.16
C ILE A 28 6.25 3.61 3.58
N GLN A 29 6.60 4.00 4.80
CA GLN A 29 7.89 3.71 5.40
C GLN A 29 7.79 2.50 6.33
N PHE A 30 8.75 1.59 6.23
CA PHE A 30 8.84 0.40 7.05
C PHE A 30 10.15 0.41 7.84
N PRO A 31 10.10 0.39 9.18
CA PRO A 31 11.30 0.13 9.98
C PRO A 31 11.64 -1.35 9.85
N LEU A 32 12.65 -1.66 9.03
CA LEU A 32 13.17 -3.01 8.82
C LEU A 32 14.50 -3.19 9.56
N SER A 33 14.97 -4.44 9.66
CA SER A 33 16.24 -4.75 10.35
C SER A 33 17.47 -4.05 9.75
N ASN A 34 17.41 -3.65 8.48
CA ASN A 34 18.46 -2.94 7.75
C ASN A 34 18.25 -1.41 7.70
N GLY A 35 17.26 -0.88 8.43
CA GLY A 35 16.95 0.55 8.48
C GLY A 35 15.53 0.88 8.03
N LEU A 36 15.27 2.18 7.89
CA LEU A 36 13.97 2.69 7.44
C LEU A 36 13.91 2.65 5.92
N MET A 37 13.03 1.81 5.37
CA MET A 37 12.87 1.64 3.93
C MET A 37 11.56 2.31 3.48
N THR A 38 11.60 3.06 2.38
CA THR A 38 10.42 3.72 1.81
C THR A 38 9.99 2.99 0.54
N TYR A 39 8.69 2.75 0.39
CA TYR A 39 8.13 2.11 -0.80
C TYR A 39 6.99 2.93 -1.37
N TRP A 40 6.92 3.03 -2.69
CA TRP A 40 5.69 3.39 -3.40
C TRP A 40 4.80 2.16 -3.53
N PHE A 41 3.62 2.21 -2.91
CA PHE A 41 2.55 1.24 -3.11
C PHE A 41 1.56 1.72 -4.16
N PHE A 42 1.28 0.84 -5.12
CA PHE A 42 0.18 0.95 -6.07
C PHE A 42 -0.86 -0.09 -5.68
N ALA A 43 -2.04 0.34 -5.26
CA ALA A 43 -3.10 -0.53 -4.80
C ALA A 43 -4.33 -0.41 -5.71
N GLU A 44 -4.78 -1.55 -6.23
CA GLU A 44 -5.85 -1.68 -7.22
C GLU A 44 -6.98 -2.55 -6.65
N PRO A 45 -8.27 -2.17 -6.82
CA PRO A 45 -9.37 -3.05 -6.44
C PRO A 45 -9.38 -4.28 -7.35
N LEU A 46 -9.53 -5.46 -6.76
CA LEU A 46 -9.73 -6.71 -7.49
C LEU A 46 -11.23 -7.00 -7.56
N HIS A 47 -11.80 -7.05 -8.75
CA HIS A 47 -13.22 -7.38 -8.93
C HIS A 47 -13.45 -8.87 -9.16
N SER A 48 -14.55 -9.38 -8.63
CA SER A 48 -15.09 -10.69 -8.98
C SER A 48 -15.64 -10.67 -10.41
N SER A 49 -16.03 -11.86 -10.91
CA SER A 49 -16.76 -11.97 -12.19
C SER A 49 -18.12 -11.26 -12.17
N SER A 50 -18.70 -10.97 -11.00
CA SER A 50 -19.94 -10.20 -10.88
C SER A 50 -19.72 -8.68 -10.82
N GLY A 51 -18.47 -8.21 -10.84
CA GLY A 51 -18.13 -6.78 -10.75
C GLY A 51 -18.06 -6.22 -9.33
N GLU A 52 -18.24 -7.06 -8.31
CA GLU A 52 -18.08 -6.67 -6.90
C GLU A 52 -16.61 -6.65 -6.51
N VAL A 53 -16.22 -5.79 -5.56
CA VAL A 53 -14.84 -5.78 -5.04
C VAL A 53 -14.61 -7.02 -4.19
N ALA A 54 -13.76 -7.93 -4.69
CA ALA A 54 -13.38 -9.18 -4.04
C ALA A 54 -12.09 -9.06 -3.22
N GLY A 55 -11.31 -8.00 -3.42
CA GLY A 55 -10.06 -7.79 -2.69
C GLY A 55 -9.25 -6.60 -3.21
N VAL A 56 -7.96 -6.58 -2.86
CA VAL A 56 -7.00 -5.57 -3.28
C VAL A 56 -5.71 -6.24 -3.73
N VAL A 57 -5.21 -5.84 -4.89
CA VAL A 57 -3.86 -6.19 -5.36
C VAL A 57 -2.94 -5.01 -5.07
N THR A 58 -1.75 -5.29 -4.55
CA THR A 58 -0.73 -4.27 -4.29
C THR A 58 0.58 -4.61 -4.98
N ALA A 59 1.16 -3.64 -5.67
CA ALA A 59 2.56 -3.66 -6.11
C ALA A 59 3.35 -2.63 -5.30
N ALA A 60 4.57 -2.97 -4.91
CA ALA A 60 5.46 -2.10 -4.15
C ALA A 60 6.78 -1.91 -4.91
N ILE A 61 7.25 -0.67 -4.98
CA ILE A 61 8.56 -0.32 -5.54
C ILE A 61 9.35 0.36 -4.43
N GLU A 62 10.51 -0.19 -4.09
CA GLU A 62 11.43 0.45 -3.15
C GLU A 62 11.91 1.78 -3.73
N VAL A 63 11.94 2.82 -2.91
CA VAL A 63 12.42 4.14 -3.27
C VAL A 63 13.79 4.32 -2.63
N SER A 64 14.83 4.19 -3.43
CA SER A 64 16.23 4.35 -3.03
C SER A 64 16.82 5.69 -3.47
N GLU A 65 16.00 6.76 -3.45
CA GLU A 65 16.21 8.10 -4.07
C GLU A 65 15.58 8.19 -5.47
N PHE A 66 14.47 8.93 -5.57
CA PHE A 66 14.00 9.55 -6.82
C PHE A 66 14.20 11.06 -6.62
N GLU A 67 15.21 11.63 -7.27
CA GLU A 67 15.23 13.08 -7.50
C GLU A 67 14.16 13.40 -8.56
N GLU A 68 13.32 14.40 -8.29
CA GLU A 68 12.47 15.03 -9.32
C GLU A 68 13.30 15.88 -10.29
#